data_AF-A0AAD3CZC8-F1
#
_entry.id   AF-A0AAD3CZC8-F1
#
_cell.length_a   1.000
_cell.length_b   1.000
_cell.length_c   1.000
_cell.angle_alpha   90.00
_cell.angle_beta   90.00
_cell.angle_gamma   90.00
#
_symmetry.space_group_name_H-M   'P 1'
#
loop_
_entity.id
_entity.type
_entity.pdbx_description
1 polymer ?
#
loop_
_entity_poly.entity_id
_entity_poly.type
_entity_poly.pdbx_seq_one_letter_code
_entity_poly.pdbx_strand_id
1 'polypeptide(L)'
;MQNKQQNKRVTLIKQVIGKPKTAGYPLPEHKIYGIPSQKNTVGAGQVVSSWAEANSNFKKSQIKDFPSTNTKALQHGCLTSKTQREYGLTKPVMKNLSKPPSNDSSNQNSIIYNQDTVFGIKNPENDVPIKALLKCPDFEESDYPDLSNRLRKGRLPPSKKTKASKLFEQSIKQGKRDLSKHPKEAFKMKKFLKVDSKVKKMMAS
;
A
#
# COMPACT_ATOMS: atom_id res chain seq x y z
N MET A 1 -5.04 48.56 4.14
CA MET A 1 -4.07 49.01 3.12
C MET A 1 -4.01 47.95 2.02
N GLN A 2 -4.43 48.30 0.80
CA GLN A 2 -4.50 47.35 -0.32
C GLN A 2 -3.13 47.23 -0.98
N ASN A 3 -2.49 46.06 -0.88
CA ASN A 3 -1.24 45.75 -1.57
C ASN A 3 -1.49 45.65 -3.08
N LYS A 4 -1.07 46.69 -3.80
CA LYS A 4 -1.15 46.80 -5.26
C LYS A 4 -0.17 45.80 -5.87
N GLN A 5 -0.67 44.64 -6.32
CA GLN A 5 0.15 43.63 -7.01
C GLN A 5 0.69 44.22 -8.31
N GLN A 6 2.00 44.42 -8.38
CA GLN A 6 2.68 44.74 -9.64
C GLN A 6 2.58 43.52 -10.55
N ASN A 7 1.82 43.65 -11.64
CA ASN A 7 1.73 42.66 -12.72
C ASN A 7 3.10 42.49 -13.41
N LYS A 8 3.98 41.66 -12.83
CA LYS A 8 5.25 41.29 -13.44
C LYS A 8 4.96 40.35 -14.61
N ARG A 9 5.36 40.74 -15.82
CA ARG A 9 5.22 39.90 -17.02
C ARG A 9 6.03 38.62 -16.85
N VAL A 10 5.34 37.48 -16.74
CA VAL A 10 5.90 36.15 -16.47
C VAL A 10 6.96 35.72 -17.50
N THR A 11 6.91 36.27 -18.70
CA THR A 11 7.83 36.00 -19.81
C THR A 11 9.20 36.69 -19.70
N LEU A 12 9.37 37.64 -18.77
CA LEU A 12 10.59 38.44 -18.58
C LEU A 12 11.32 38.15 -17.26
N ILE A 13 11.13 36.96 -16.69
CA ILE A 13 11.79 36.55 -15.45
C ILE A 13 13.13 35.91 -15.80
N LYS A 14 14.23 36.64 -15.57
CA LYS A 14 15.59 36.09 -15.67
C LYS A 14 15.76 34.96 -14.66
N GLN A 15 16.31 33.83 -15.11
CA GLN A 15 16.68 32.75 -14.21
C GLN A 15 17.89 33.19 -13.39
N VAL A 16 17.75 33.20 -12.07
CA VAL A 16 18.84 33.45 -11.11
C VAL A 16 19.26 32.11 -10.55
N ILE A 17 20.54 31.76 -10.74
CA ILE A 17 21.11 30.53 -10.20
C ILE A 17 21.11 30.62 -8.67
N GLY A 18 20.67 29.56 -7.99
CA GLY A 18 20.69 29.46 -6.52
C GLY A 18 19.50 30.08 -5.79
N LYS A 19 18.51 30.67 -6.49
CA LYS A 19 17.26 31.13 -5.89
C LYS A 19 16.05 30.36 -6.44
N PRO A 20 15.10 29.93 -5.59
CA PRO A 20 13.87 29.32 -6.06
C PRO A 20 13.06 30.34 -6.87
N LYS A 21 12.32 29.85 -7.88
CA LYS A 21 11.40 30.70 -8.65
C LYS A 21 10.36 31.30 -7.72
N THR A 22 10.11 32.60 -7.82
CA THR A 22 9.03 33.25 -7.08
C THR A 22 7.68 32.70 -7.54
N ALA A 23 6.80 32.40 -6.58
CA ALA A 23 5.46 31.94 -6.88
C ALA A 23 4.69 32.99 -7.70
N GLY A 24 3.91 32.53 -8.68
CA GLY A 24 3.12 33.40 -9.56
C GLY A 24 1.80 33.89 -8.95
N TYR A 25 1.52 33.53 -7.70
CA TYR A 25 0.31 33.90 -6.97
C TYR A 25 0.68 34.40 -5.57
N PRO A 26 -0.14 35.27 -4.95
CA PRO A 26 0.09 35.72 -3.58
C PRO A 26 -0.06 34.54 -2.60
N LEU A 27 1.01 34.23 -1.87
CA LEU A 27 0.97 33.27 -0.77
C LEU A 27 0.56 34.01 0.50
N PRO A 28 -0.32 33.44 1.35
CA PRO A 28 -0.65 34.03 2.65
C PRO A 28 0.58 34.10 3.57
N GLU A 29 0.80 35.24 4.23
CA GLU A 29 2.03 35.52 5.01
C GLU A 29 2.23 34.62 6.25
N HIS A 30 1.15 34.11 6.85
CA HIS A 30 1.20 33.36 8.11
C HIS A 30 0.49 32.00 8.03
N LYS A 31 0.90 31.14 7.08
CA LYS A 31 0.41 29.75 7.02
C LYS A 31 1.56 28.75 7.04
N ILE A 32 1.45 27.76 7.92
CA ILE A 32 2.26 26.55 7.91
C ILE A 32 1.70 25.66 6.81
N TYR A 33 2.52 25.31 5.83
CA TYR A 33 2.13 24.37 4.78
C TYR A 33 2.09 22.95 5.34
N GLY A 34 1.05 22.20 4.99
CA GLY A 34 0.88 20.80 5.40
C GLY A 34 -0.48 20.54 6.03
N ILE A 35 -0.76 19.26 6.24
CA ILE A 35 -1.94 18.81 6.99
C ILE A 35 -1.52 18.71 8.46
N PRO A 36 -2.14 19.44 9.39
CA PRO A 36 -1.80 19.32 10.80
C PRO A 36 -2.15 17.91 11.28
N SER A 37 -1.18 17.24 11.91
CA SER A 37 -1.43 15.96 12.55
C SER A 37 -2.40 16.19 13.72
N GLN A 38 -3.56 15.56 13.67
CA GLN A 38 -4.51 15.60 14.78
C GLN A 38 -3.89 14.85 15.95
N LYS A 39 -3.63 15.56 17.05
CA LYS A 39 -3.19 14.92 18.29
C LYS A 39 -4.30 13.99 18.76
N ASN A 40 -3.97 12.71 18.99
CA ASN A 40 -4.91 11.78 19.58
C ASN A 40 -5.35 12.33 20.94
N THR A 41 -6.66 12.37 21.17
CA THR A 41 -7.25 12.77 22.45
C THR A 41 -6.94 11.77 23.56
N VAL A 42 -6.65 10.52 23.19
CA VAL A 42 -6.36 9.42 24.11
C VAL A 42 -4.85 9.33 24.33
N GLY A 43 -4.41 9.54 25.58
CA GLY A 43 -3.02 9.36 25.99
C GLY A 43 -2.65 7.88 26.14
N ALA A 44 -1.35 7.56 26.08
CA ALA A 44 -0.86 6.17 26.16
C ALA A 44 -1.38 5.42 27.40
N GLY A 45 -1.45 6.07 28.56
CA GLY A 45 -2.01 5.46 29.78
C GLY A 45 -3.49 5.07 29.65
N GLN A 46 -4.27 5.89 28.95
CA GLN A 46 -5.69 5.60 28.73
C GLN A 46 -5.87 4.46 27.72
N VAL A 47 -5.02 4.37 26.68
CA VAL A 47 -4.98 3.24 25.73
C VAL A 47 -4.68 1.91 26.44
N VAL A 48 -3.76 1.91 27.40
CA VAL A 48 -3.42 0.70 28.19
C VAL A 48 -4.58 0.29 29.09
N SER A 49 -5.30 1.25 29.67
CA SER A 49 -6.49 0.97 30.50
C SER A 49 -7.71 0.51 29.70
N SER A 50 -7.87 0.98 28.46
CA SER A 50 -9.05 0.70 27.62
C SER A 50 -8.85 -0.49 26.67
N TRP A 51 -7.78 -1.27 26.83
CA TRP A 51 -7.45 -2.40 25.96
C TRP A 51 -8.53 -3.50 25.90
N ALA A 52 -9.49 -3.48 26.84
CA ALA A 52 -10.53 -4.50 26.96
C ALA A 52 -11.84 -4.18 26.21
N GLU A 53 -12.05 -2.96 25.71
CA GLU A 53 -13.36 -2.59 25.14
C GLU A 53 -13.27 -2.37 23.63
N ALA A 54 -13.26 -3.48 22.90
CA ALA A 54 -13.61 -3.46 21.49
C ALA A 54 -15.09 -3.08 21.37
N ASN A 55 -15.37 -1.78 21.26
CA ASN A 55 -16.65 -1.31 20.74
C ASN A 55 -16.74 -1.77 19.29
N SER A 56 -17.29 -2.98 19.10
CA SER A 56 -17.53 -3.58 17.80
C SER A 56 -18.68 -2.85 17.11
N ASN A 57 -18.42 -1.61 16.71
CA ASN A 57 -19.19 -0.94 15.69
C ASN A 57 -18.91 -1.65 14.37
N PHE A 58 -19.42 -2.87 14.24
CA PHE A 58 -19.60 -3.53 12.96
C PHE A 58 -20.56 -2.64 12.18
N LYS A 59 -20.00 -1.67 11.45
CA LYS A 59 -20.72 -0.94 10.44
C LYS A 59 -21.16 -2.01 9.44
N LYS A 60 -22.42 -2.43 9.53
CA LYS A 60 -23.03 -3.34 8.56
C LYS A 60 -22.73 -2.73 7.19
N SER A 61 -21.92 -3.43 6.37
CA SER A 61 -21.65 -2.95 5.02
C SER A 61 -22.97 -3.05 4.26
N GLN A 62 -23.58 -1.89 4.02
CA GLN A 62 -24.79 -1.81 3.22
C GLN A 62 -24.36 -1.66 1.76
N ILE A 63 -24.76 -2.61 0.92
CA ILE A 63 -24.54 -2.54 -0.52
C ILE A 63 -25.87 -2.27 -1.20
N LYS A 64 -25.85 -1.47 -2.27
CA LYS A 64 -27.03 -1.23 -3.10
C LYS A 64 -27.47 -2.54 -3.75
N ASP A 65 -28.74 -2.88 -3.58
CA ASP A 65 -29.37 -4.05 -4.20
C ASP A 65 -30.07 -3.59 -5.48
N PHE A 66 -29.34 -3.70 -6.60
CA PHE A 66 -29.85 -3.27 -7.90
C PHE A 66 -31.10 -4.06 -8.35
N PRO A 67 -31.17 -5.41 -8.21
CA PRO A 67 -32.37 -6.15 -8.58
C PRO A 67 -33.63 -5.67 -7.85
N SER A 68 -33.57 -5.52 -6.52
CA SER A 68 -34.72 -5.07 -5.74
C SER A 68 -35.06 -3.59 -5.97
N THR A 69 -34.05 -2.75 -6.24
CA THR A 69 -34.29 -1.35 -6.63
C THR A 69 -35.02 -1.28 -7.98
N ASN A 70 -34.64 -2.14 -8.92
CA ASN A 70 -35.26 -2.22 -10.24
C ASN A 70 -36.71 -2.74 -10.17
N THR A 71 -36.99 -3.76 -9.36
CA THR A 71 -38.38 -4.25 -9.21
C THR A 71 -39.29 -3.17 -8.61
N LYS A 72 -38.80 -2.41 -7.61
CA LYS A 72 -39.56 -1.28 -7.06
C LYS A 72 -39.72 -0.13 -8.05
N ALA A 73 -38.72 0.13 -8.88
CA ALA A 73 -38.84 1.14 -9.94
C ALA A 73 -39.96 0.79 -10.93
N LEU A 74 -40.06 -0.49 -11.31
CA LEU A 74 -41.14 -0.99 -12.16
C LEU A 74 -42.51 -0.91 -11.47
N GLN A 75 -42.60 -1.25 -10.18
CA GLN A 75 -43.82 -1.08 -9.38
C GLN A 75 -44.27 0.40 -9.30
N HIS A 76 -43.32 1.33 -9.35
CA HIS A 76 -43.56 2.77 -9.35
C HIS A 76 -43.80 3.35 -10.78
N GLY A 77 -43.93 2.49 -11.80
CA GLY A 77 -44.21 2.92 -13.17
C GLY A 77 -43.03 3.57 -13.90
N CYS A 78 -41.79 3.38 -13.43
CA CYS A 78 -40.60 3.86 -14.13
C CYS A 78 -40.27 2.95 -15.33
N LEU A 79 -40.97 3.17 -16.44
CA LEU A 79 -40.85 2.35 -17.66
C LEU A 79 -39.66 2.75 -18.55
N THR A 80 -39.17 3.99 -18.43
CA THR A 80 -38.06 4.47 -19.27
C THR A 80 -36.73 4.38 -18.52
N SER A 81 -35.64 4.14 -19.26
CA SER A 81 -34.29 3.99 -18.68
C SER A 81 -33.83 5.22 -17.88
N LYS A 82 -34.25 6.43 -18.30
CA LYS A 82 -33.96 7.67 -17.59
C LYS A 82 -34.65 7.71 -16.22
N THR A 83 -35.96 7.45 -16.20
CA THR A 83 -36.75 7.41 -14.95
C THR A 83 -36.27 6.32 -13.99
N GLN A 84 -35.85 5.17 -14.50
CA GLN A 84 -35.31 4.08 -13.68
C GLN A 84 -33.95 4.46 -13.04
N ARG A 85 -33.09 5.16 -13.78
CA ARG A 85 -31.82 5.67 -13.24
C ARG A 85 -32.04 6.73 -12.18
N GLU A 86 -32.98 7.66 -12.39
CA GLU A 86 -33.38 8.68 -11.42
C GLU A 86 -33.97 8.04 -10.15
N TYR A 87 -34.81 7.01 -10.32
CA TYR A 87 -35.36 6.23 -9.21
C TYR A 87 -34.26 5.54 -8.39
N GLY A 88 -33.28 4.90 -9.04
CA GLY A 88 -32.16 4.24 -8.33
C GLY A 88 -31.21 5.21 -7.61
N LEU A 89 -31.19 6.49 -7.99
CA LEU A 89 -30.45 7.53 -7.28
C LEU A 89 -31.22 8.05 -6.07
N THR A 90 -32.53 8.25 -6.22
CA THR A 90 -33.39 8.85 -5.19
C THR A 90 -33.86 7.86 -4.13
N LYS A 91 -34.14 6.60 -4.51
CA LYS A 91 -34.69 5.55 -3.63
C LYS A 91 -33.93 4.21 -3.79
N PRO A 92 -32.62 4.16 -3.50
CA PRO A 92 -31.87 2.90 -3.56
C PRO A 92 -32.33 1.95 -2.47
N VAL A 93 -32.58 0.68 -2.84
CA VAL A 93 -32.82 -0.39 -1.86
C VAL A 93 -31.45 -0.89 -1.40
N MET A 94 -31.21 -0.85 -0.09
CA MET A 94 -29.96 -1.29 0.51
C MET A 94 -30.11 -2.72 1.05
N LYS A 95 -29.17 -3.60 0.69
CA LYS A 95 -29.04 -4.93 1.27
C LYS A 95 -28.02 -4.89 2.39
N ASN A 96 -28.46 -5.33 3.57
CA ASN A 96 -27.57 -5.55 4.71
C ASN A 96 -26.79 -6.83 4.44
N LEU A 97 -25.47 -6.73 4.28
CA LEU A 97 -24.63 -7.91 4.34
C LEU A 97 -24.41 -8.24 5.81
N SER A 98 -24.87 -9.43 6.23
CA SER A 98 -24.61 -9.95 7.58
C SER A 98 -23.14 -10.28 7.82
N LYS A 99 -22.31 -10.27 6.77
CA LYS A 99 -20.88 -10.50 6.84
C LYS A 99 -20.18 -9.43 6.01
N PRO A 100 -19.11 -8.76 6.52
CA PRO A 100 -18.23 -8.04 5.62
C PRO A 100 -17.75 -9.02 4.54
N PRO A 101 -17.51 -8.57 3.30
CA PRO A 101 -16.89 -9.42 2.28
C PRO A 101 -15.44 -9.68 2.68
N SER A 102 -15.22 -10.60 3.62
CA SER A 102 -13.92 -11.20 3.87
C SER A 102 -13.70 -12.25 2.79
N ASN A 103 -12.73 -12.00 1.93
CA ASN A 103 -12.07 -13.08 1.24
C ASN A 103 -11.55 -14.07 2.29
N ASP A 104 -11.77 -15.35 2.01
CA ASP A 104 -11.18 -16.52 2.66
C ASP A 104 -11.97 -17.25 3.75
N SER A 105 -12.16 -18.55 3.42
CA SER A 105 -12.37 -19.72 4.26
C SER A 105 -13.60 -19.76 5.19
N SER A 106 -14.57 -20.55 4.73
CA SER A 106 -15.27 -21.58 5.52
C SER A 106 -14.62 -21.92 6.87
N ASN A 107 -15.46 -22.01 7.91
CA ASN A 107 -15.19 -22.35 9.30
C ASN A 107 -14.67 -21.21 10.17
N GLN A 108 -15.59 -20.41 10.72
CA GLN A 108 -15.43 -19.96 12.09
C GLN A 108 -16.76 -20.11 12.83
N ASN A 109 -16.76 -21.05 13.77
CA ASN A 109 -17.65 -21.09 14.92
C ASN A 109 -17.70 -19.68 15.52
N SER A 110 -18.90 -19.18 15.82
CA SER A 110 -19.08 -17.94 16.55
C SER A 110 -18.26 -18.00 17.84
N ILE A 111 -17.16 -17.25 17.89
CA ILE A 111 -16.35 -17.08 19.09
C ILE A 111 -17.23 -16.32 20.07
N ILE A 112 -17.79 -17.03 21.04
CA ILE A 112 -18.45 -16.45 22.20
C ILE A 112 -17.34 -15.86 23.06
N TYR A 113 -17.26 -14.53 23.11
CA TYR A 113 -16.33 -13.83 23.98
C TYR A 113 -16.83 -13.93 25.42
N ASN A 114 -16.41 -14.98 26.13
CA ASN A 114 -16.49 -14.99 27.59
C ASN A 114 -15.34 -14.15 28.14
N GLN A 115 -15.57 -13.44 29.25
CA GLN A 115 -14.57 -12.56 29.87
C GLN A 115 -13.26 -13.29 30.28
N ASP A 116 -13.28 -14.62 30.29
CA ASP A 116 -12.14 -15.49 30.58
C ASP A 116 -11.39 -15.99 29.33
N THR A 117 -11.83 -15.64 28.11
CA THR A 117 -11.14 -16.08 26.89
C THR A 117 -9.93 -15.19 26.61
N VAL A 118 -8.75 -15.71 26.91
CA VAL A 118 -7.46 -15.09 26.56
C VAL A 118 -7.15 -15.33 25.08
N PHE A 119 -6.76 -14.29 24.35
CA PHE A 119 -6.32 -14.42 22.96
C PHE A 119 -4.94 -15.08 22.89
N GLY A 120 -4.84 -16.19 22.14
CA GLY A 120 -3.59 -16.95 21.94
C GLY A 120 -3.76 -18.44 22.23
N ILE A 121 -2.70 -19.23 21.99
CA ILE A 121 -2.66 -20.64 22.40
C ILE A 121 -2.28 -20.65 23.88
N LYS A 122 -3.20 -21.03 24.78
CA LYS A 122 -2.89 -21.21 26.20
C LYS A 122 -1.81 -22.31 26.30
N ASN A 123 -0.64 -21.95 26.81
CA ASN A 123 0.39 -22.93 27.08
C ASN A 123 0.02 -23.60 28.42
N PRO A 124 -0.25 -24.91 28.47
CA PRO A 124 -0.74 -25.57 29.69
C PRO A 124 0.27 -25.51 30.84
N GLU A 125 1.55 -25.29 30.51
CA GLU A 125 2.66 -25.21 31.46
C GLU A 125 2.77 -23.85 32.17
N ASN A 126 2.06 -22.80 31.71
CA ASN A 126 2.23 -21.46 32.29
C ASN A 126 0.89 -20.71 32.38
N ASP A 127 0.28 -20.73 33.57
CA ASP A 127 -0.99 -20.08 33.89
C ASP A 127 -0.80 -18.80 34.73
N VAL A 128 0.27 -18.04 34.44
CA VAL A 128 0.54 -16.78 35.14
C VAL A 128 -0.28 -15.65 34.53
N PRO A 129 -1.08 -14.90 35.32
CA PRO A 129 -1.87 -13.79 34.80
C PRO A 129 -0.97 -12.67 34.29
N ILE A 130 -1.36 -12.03 33.18
CA ILE A 130 -0.51 -11.04 32.48
C ILE A 130 -0.11 -9.85 33.36
N LYS A 131 -0.93 -9.50 34.36
CA LYS A 131 -0.61 -8.47 35.37
C LYS A 131 0.57 -8.85 36.26
N ALA A 132 0.79 -10.14 36.52
CA ALA A 132 1.95 -10.62 37.25
C ALA A 132 3.21 -10.62 36.38
N LEU A 133 3.09 -10.88 35.07
CA LEU A 133 4.20 -10.76 34.12
C LEU A 133 4.66 -9.31 33.90
N LEU A 134 3.73 -8.35 33.98
CA LEU A 134 4.01 -6.91 33.84
C LEU A 134 4.61 -6.28 35.09
N LYS A 135 4.55 -6.96 36.25
CA LYS A 135 5.31 -6.54 37.42
C LYS A 135 6.75 -6.97 37.19
N CYS A 136 7.58 -6.05 36.71
CA CYS A 136 9.02 -6.26 36.63
C CYS A 136 9.59 -6.22 38.05
N PRO A 137 10.15 -7.32 38.57
CA PRO A 137 11.03 -7.23 39.73
C PRO A 137 12.35 -6.63 39.25
N ASP A 138 13.01 -5.84 40.09
CA ASP A 138 14.33 -5.26 39.80
C ASP A 138 15.36 -6.39 39.67
N PHE A 139 15.57 -6.87 38.46
CA PHE A 139 16.61 -7.84 38.16
C PHE A 139 17.72 -7.17 37.36
N GLU A 140 18.94 -7.29 37.89
CA GLU A 140 20.20 -7.01 37.19
C GLU A 140 20.20 -7.68 35.82
N GLU A 141 20.69 -6.95 34.83
CA GLU A 141 20.69 -7.26 33.40
C GLU A 141 21.62 -8.46 33.12
N SER A 142 21.18 -9.68 33.44
CA SER A 142 22.06 -10.85 33.41
C SER A 142 21.45 -12.17 32.96
N ASP A 143 20.25 -12.20 32.36
CA ASP A 143 19.71 -13.47 31.83
C ASP A 143 18.76 -13.25 30.63
N TYR A 144 19.30 -12.79 29.50
CA TYR A 144 18.60 -13.02 28.23
C TYR A 144 18.83 -14.47 27.80
N PRO A 145 17.77 -15.29 27.63
CA PRO A 145 17.93 -16.65 27.15
C PRO A 145 18.48 -16.63 25.73
N ASP A 146 19.54 -17.41 25.45
CA ASP A 146 20.11 -17.51 24.12
C ASP A 146 19.10 -18.14 23.15
N LEU A 147 18.62 -17.33 22.19
CA LEU A 147 17.62 -17.71 21.20
C LEU A 147 18.24 -18.23 19.89
N SER A 148 19.57 -18.36 19.83
CA SER A 148 20.33 -18.75 18.63
C SER A 148 19.84 -20.06 17.99
N ASN A 149 19.41 -21.03 18.81
CA ASN A 149 19.00 -22.36 18.36
C ASN A 149 17.49 -22.57 18.26
N ARG A 150 16.67 -21.53 18.50
CA ARG A 150 15.21 -21.66 18.40
C ARG A 150 14.76 -21.61 16.95
N LEU A 151 14.27 -22.74 16.44
CA LEU A 151 13.57 -22.81 15.15
C LEU A 151 12.34 -21.88 15.20
N ARG A 152 12.41 -20.74 14.51
CA ARG A 152 11.30 -19.79 14.37
C ARG A 152 10.16 -20.44 13.58
N LYS A 153 9.22 -21.07 14.27
CA LYS A 153 7.96 -21.56 13.69
C LYS A 153 7.20 -20.37 13.10
N GLY A 154 6.65 -20.52 11.89
CA GLY A 154 5.82 -19.50 11.25
C GLY A 154 6.50 -18.61 10.21
N ARG A 155 7.78 -18.84 9.86
CA ARG A 155 8.30 -18.29 8.60
C ARG A 155 7.74 -19.10 7.44
N LEU A 156 6.99 -18.43 6.56
CA LEU A 156 6.58 -18.99 5.28
C LEU A 156 7.85 -19.47 4.54
N PRO A 157 7.77 -20.61 3.82
CA PRO A 157 8.88 -21.01 2.97
C PRO A 157 9.23 -19.88 2.01
N PRO A 158 10.52 -19.66 1.71
CA PRO A 158 10.92 -18.60 0.80
C PRO A 158 10.20 -18.76 -0.53
N SER A 159 9.82 -17.64 -1.13
CA SER A 159 9.12 -17.63 -2.42
C SER A 159 9.88 -18.45 -3.48
N LYS A 160 9.15 -19.22 -4.29
CA LYS A 160 9.74 -19.95 -5.41
C LYS A 160 10.47 -18.96 -6.33
N LYS A 161 11.68 -19.33 -6.78
CA LYS A 161 12.48 -18.54 -7.73
C LYS A 161 11.67 -18.24 -9.00
N THR A 162 11.55 -16.96 -9.36
CA THR A 162 10.91 -16.51 -10.61
C THR A 162 11.73 -16.92 -11.83
N LYS A 163 11.12 -16.95 -13.02
CA LYS A 163 11.82 -17.23 -14.28
C LYS A 163 13.04 -16.33 -14.49
N ALA A 164 12.92 -15.04 -14.16
CA ALA A 164 14.03 -14.08 -14.25
C ALA A 164 15.20 -14.42 -13.32
N SER A 165 14.92 -14.80 -12.06
CA SER A 165 15.98 -15.20 -11.12
C SER A 165 16.72 -16.46 -11.56
N LYS A 166 16.01 -17.43 -12.17
CA LYS A 166 16.64 -18.63 -12.74
C LYS A 166 17.55 -18.29 -13.93
N LEU A 167 17.10 -17.41 -14.82
CA LEU A 167 17.90 -16.96 -15.97
C LEU A 167 19.12 -16.16 -15.53
N PHE A 168 19.00 -15.34 -14.48
CA PHE A 168 20.13 -14.60 -13.92
C PHE A 168 21.18 -15.54 -13.31
N GLU A 169 20.76 -16.54 -12.52
CA GLU A 169 21.67 -17.56 -12.00
C GLU A 169 22.33 -18.37 -13.12
N GLN A 170 21.59 -18.73 -14.17
CA GLN A 170 22.17 -19.37 -15.35
C GLN A 170 23.18 -18.47 -16.07
N SER A 171 22.92 -17.16 -16.15
CA SER A 171 23.83 -16.20 -16.78
C SER A 171 25.13 -16.03 -15.99
N ILE A 172 25.06 -16.05 -14.65
CA ILE A 172 26.24 -16.02 -13.79
C ILE A 172 27.03 -17.33 -13.94
N LYS A 173 26.34 -18.48 -13.92
CA LYS A 173 26.97 -19.81 -14.04
C LYS A 173 27.57 -20.06 -15.42
N GLN A 174 26.99 -19.49 -16.47
CA GLN A 174 27.53 -19.58 -17.84
C GLN A 174 28.77 -18.70 -18.05
N GLY A 175 29.23 -18.01 -17.00
CA GLY A 175 30.30 -17.03 -17.09
C GLY A 175 29.92 -15.87 -18.00
N LYS A 176 30.73 -14.81 -18.01
CA LYS A 176 30.70 -13.87 -19.13
C LYS A 176 31.01 -14.71 -20.37
N ARG A 177 29.99 -15.12 -21.13
CA ARG A 177 30.21 -15.70 -22.46
C ARG A 177 31.12 -14.72 -23.17
N ASP A 178 32.33 -15.17 -23.46
CA ASP A 178 33.32 -14.47 -24.25
C ASP A 178 32.63 -13.71 -25.38
N LEU A 179 32.46 -12.40 -25.21
CA LEU A 179 31.99 -11.50 -26.26
C LEU A 179 33.01 -11.43 -27.41
N SER A 180 34.12 -12.17 -27.31
CA SER A 180 35.20 -12.29 -28.30
C SER A 180 34.98 -13.40 -29.33
N LYS A 181 34.08 -14.38 -29.12
CA LYS A 181 34.02 -15.55 -30.03
C LYS A 181 33.35 -15.31 -31.37
N HIS A 182 32.56 -14.25 -31.51
CA HIS A 182 32.07 -13.81 -32.82
C HIS A 182 32.10 -12.29 -32.89
N PRO A 183 32.86 -11.68 -33.82
CA PRO A 183 32.67 -10.27 -34.13
C PRO A 183 31.24 -10.13 -34.62
N LYS A 184 30.35 -9.57 -33.80
CA LYS A 184 29.00 -9.24 -34.23
C LYS A 184 29.15 -8.22 -35.35
N GLU A 185 28.80 -8.61 -36.57
CA GLU A 185 28.74 -7.67 -37.67
C GLU A 185 27.91 -6.47 -37.22
N ALA A 186 28.46 -5.27 -37.40
CA ALA A 186 27.79 -4.05 -37.03
C ALA A 186 26.43 -4.02 -37.76
N PHE A 187 25.36 -3.79 -37.00
CA PHE A 187 24.01 -3.75 -37.54
C PHE A 187 23.94 -2.74 -38.70
N LYS A 188 23.73 -3.23 -39.93
CA LYS A 188 23.55 -2.41 -41.13
C LYS A 188 22.11 -2.54 -41.59
N MET A 189 21.41 -1.41 -41.75
CA MET A 189 20.05 -1.44 -42.29
C MET A 189 20.06 -1.96 -43.73
N LYS A 190 19.05 -2.74 -44.13
CA LYS A 190 18.96 -3.35 -45.47
C LYS A 190 19.21 -2.35 -46.62
N LYS A 191 18.66 -1.14 -46.48
CA LYS A 191 18.80 -0.06 -47.48
C LYS A 191 20.23 0.46 -47.65
N PHE A 192 21.12 0.23 -46.69
CA PHE A 192 22.51 0.68 -46.73
C PHE A 192 23.49 -0.46 -47.03
N LEU A 193 23.05 -1.72 -47.19
CA LEU A 193 23.93 -2.84 -47.53
C LEU A 193 24.77 -2.55 -48.79
N LYS A 194 24.13 -1.99 -49.83
CA LYS A 194 24.75 -1.67 -51.13
C LYS A 194 25.49 -0.32 -51.19
N VAL A 195 25.59 0.40 -50.07
CA VAL A 195 26.31 1.67 -50.01
C VAL A 195 27.71 1.41 -49.44
N ASP A 196 28.72 1.67 -50.28
CA ASP A 196 30.12 1.54 -49.92
C ASP A 196 30.58 2.71 -49.06
N SER A 197 31.44 2.44 -48.07
CA SER A 197 31.98 3.47 -47.19
C SER A 197 32.97 4.36 -47.94
N LYS A 198 32.79 5.68 -47.92
CA LYS A 198 33.75 6.66 -48.48
C LYS A 198 35.05 6.81 -47.68
N VAL A 199 35.16 6.17 -46.52
CA VAL A 199 36.36 6.24 -45.67
C VAL A 199 37.34 5.16 -46.12
N LYS A 200 38.51 5.55 -46.62
CA LYS A 200 39.62 4.61 -46.86
C LYS A 200 39.96 3.95 -45.53
N LYS A 201 39.77 2.62 -45.43
CA LYS A 201 40.38 1.84 -44.36
C LYS A 201 41.89 1.98 -44.50
N MET A 202 42.53 2.78 -43.66
CA MET A 202 43.96 2.65 -43.46
C MET A 202 44.16 1.31 -42.76
N MET A 203 44.73 0.35 -43.49
CA MET A 203 45.21 -0.90 -42.91
C MET A 203 46.31 -0.53 -41.91
N ALA A 204 46.09 -0.81 -40.63
CA ALA A 204 47.17 -0.83 -39.65
C ALA A 204 48.00 -2.08 -39.96
N SER A 205 49.25 -1.86 -40.37
CA SER A 205 50.28 -2.90 -40.43
C SER A 205 50.87 -3.15 -39.05
#